data_AF-A0A3D4NW79-F1
#
_entry.id   AF-A0A3D4NW79-F1
#
_cell.length_a   1.000
_cell.length_b   1.000
_cell.length_c   1.000
_cell.angle_alpha   90.00
_cell.angle_beta   90.00
_cell.angle_gamma   90.00
#
_symmetry.space_group_name_H-M   'P 1'
#
loop_
_entity.id
_entity.type
_entity.pdbx_description
1 polymer ?
#
loop_
_entity_poly.entity_id
_entity_poly.type
_entity_poly.pdbx_seq_one_letter_code
_entity_poly.pdbx_strand_id
1 'polypeptide(L)'
;PRVKADQPLAELDPQDVRLQLEASRAQVAAAEANLNLVRAERDRYKTLMDRQMVSRSQYDNAENLFRSGEARLKQIKAEFNVSTNQASYAVLRAPQDGVVAKRAVEVGQVVAAGQTVFTLATDGEREVLISLPEQSFGRFKVGQPVSVELWTQPDQR
;
A
#
# COMPACT_ATOMS: atom_id res chain seq x y z
N PRO A 1 14.88 -17.61 12.80
CA PRO A 1 15.39 -16.23 12.81
C PRO A 1 14.46 -15.30 13.60
N ARG A 2 14.96 -14.62 14.63
CA ARG A 2 14.21 -13.60 15.39
C ARG A 2 14.21 -12.29 14.62
N VAL A 3 13.07 -11.62 14.56
CA VAL A 3 12.91 -10.29 13.95
C VAL A 3 12.32 -9.33 14.96
N LYS A 4 12.77 -8.08 14.92
CA LYS A 4 12.25 -7.00 15.75
C LYS A 4 11.17 -6.22 15.02
N ALA A 5 10.26 -5.61 15.76
CA ALA A 5 9.31 -4.64 15.23
C ALA A 5 10.05 -3.59 14.38
N ASP A 6 9.48 -3.25 13.23
CA ASP A 6 9.99 -2.32 12.22
C ASP A 6 11.23 -2.79 11.42
N GLN A 7 11.72 -4.02 11.65
CA GLN A 7 12.83 -4.59 10.88
C GLN A 7 12.41 -4.88 9.42
N PRO A 8 13.18 -4.42 8.41
CA PRO A 8 12.94 -4.74 7.00
C PRO A 8 13.08 -6.26 6.76
N LEU A 9 12.05 -6.86 6.16
CA LEU A 9 11.94 -8.29 5.85
C LEU A 9 12.07 -8.57 4.34
N ALA A 10 11.59 -7.65 3.51
CA ALA A 10 11.75 -7.69 2.05
C ALA A 10 11.71 -6.27 1.50
N GLU A 11 12.41 -6.04 0.39
CA GLU A 11 12.48 -4.75 -0.30
C GLU A 11 12.24 -5.01 -1.79
N LEU A 12 11.28 -4.29 -2.39
CA LEU A 12 11.12 -4.22 -3.85
C LEU A 12 12.31 -3.43 -4.42
N ASP A 13 12.76 -3.73 -5.64
CA ASP A 13 13.92 -3.04 -6.24
C ASP A 13 13.73 -1.50 -6.17
N PRO A 14 14.58 -0.80 -5.40
CA PRO A 14 14.42 0.63 -5.20
C PRO A 14 14.63 1.44 -6.48
N GLN A 15 15.27 0.88 -7.52
CA GLN A 15 15.41 1.56 -8.81
C GLN A 15 14.06 1.65 -9.54
N ASP A 16 13.31 0.55 -9.64
CA ASP A 16 12.03 0.50 -10.36
C ASP A 16 10.98 1.40 -9.69
N VAL A 17 10.92 1.36 -8.35
CA VAL A 17 10.04 2.24 -7.57
C VAL A 17 10.39 3.72 -7.78
N ARG A 18 11.68 4.05 -7.81
CA ARG A 18 12.15 5.42 -8.05
C ARG A 18 11.81 5.90 -9.46
N LEU A 19 12.05 5.07 -10.48
CA LEU A 19 11.72 5.38 -11.88
C LEU A 19 10.22 5.60 -12.07
N GLN A 20 9.39 4.76 -11.43
CA GLN A 20 7.93 4.92 -11.46
C GLN A 20 7.48 6.23 -10.79
N LEU A 21 8.08 6.59 -9.64
CA LEU A 21 7.77 7.84 -8.94
C LEU A 21 8.19 9.07 -9.75
N GLU A 22 9.35 8.99 -10.42
CA GLU A 22 9.84 10.05 -11.31
C GLU A 22 8.92 10.23 -12.53
N ALA A 23 8.49 9.14 -13.16
CA ALA A 23 7.53 9.19 -14.26
C ALA A 23 6.19 9.82 -13.82
N SER A 24 5.68 9.45 -12.65
CA SER A 24 4.43 10.02 -12.12
C SER A 24 4.60 11.51 -11.75
N ARG A 25 5.75 11.92 -11.20
CA ARG A 25 6.07 13.34 -10.97
C ARG A 25 6.10 14.13 -12.27
N ALA A 26 6.68 13.58 -13.34
CA ALA A 26 6.70 14.22 -14.65
C ALA A 26 5.29 14.40 -15.22
N GLN A 27 4.38 13.44 -14.99
CA GLN A 27 2.97 13.58 -15.38
C GLN A 27 2.26 14.71 -14.63
N VAL A 28 2.52 14.87 -13.32
CA VAL A 28 2.00 16.01 -12.55
C VAL A 28 2.50 17.32 -13.15
N ALA A 29 3.79 17.44 -13.43
CA ALA A 29 4.37 18.65 -14.01
C ALA A 29 3.77 18.99 -15.39
N ALA A 30 3.56 17.98 -16.25
CA ALA A 30 2.91 18.15 -17.54
C ALA A 30 1.45 18.63 -17.40
N ALA A 31 0.72 18.09 -16.42
CA ALA A 31 -0.66 18.50 -16.13
C ALA A 31 -0.74 19.94 -15.59
N GLU A 32 0.21 20.34 -14.75
CA GLU A 32 0.33 21.72 -14.25
C GLU A 32 0.63 22.70 -15.39
N ALA A 33 1.55 22.36 -16.28
CA ALA A 33 1.84 23.16 -17.46
C ALA A 33 0.61 23.32 -18.37
N ASN A 34 -0.13 22.24 -18.61
CA ASN A 34 -1.37 22.30 -19.39
C ASN A 34 -2.43 23.15 -18.69
N LEU A 35 -2.60 23.03 -17.36
CA LEU A 35 -3.53 23.87 -16.60
C LEU A 35 -3.18 25.36 -16.73
N ASN A 36 -1.89 25.69 -16.67
CA ASN A 36 -1.44 27.07 -16.83
C ASN A 36 -1.74 27.62 -18.23
N LEU A 37 -1.57 26.81 -19.28
CA LEU A 37 -1.92 27.18 -20.64
C LEU A 37 -3.42 27.50 -20.75
N VAL A 38 -4.30 26.59 -20.33
CA VAL A 38 -5.75 26.80 -20.44
C VAL A 38 -6.27 27.91 -19.51
N ARG A 39 -5.60 28.15 -18.37
CA ARG A 39 -5.87 29.29 -17.49
C ARG A 39 -5.59 30.61 -18.19
N ALA A 40 -4.42 30.74 -18.80
CA ALA A 40 -4.03 31.95 -19.52
C ALA A 40 -4.98 32.24 -20.70
N GLU A 41 -5.38 31.20 -21.43
CA GLU A 41 -6.33 31.36 -22.54
C GLU A 41 -7.72 31.77 -22.02
N ARG A 42 -8.21 31.16 -20.94
CA ARG A 42 -9.48 31.57 -20.30
C ARG A 42 -9.45 33.02 -19.83
N ASP A 43 -8.35 33.46 -19.20
CA ASP A 43 -8.18 34.85 -18.74
C ASP A 43 -8.13 35.85 -19.90
N ARG A 44 -7.50 35.46 -21.01
CA ARG A 44 -7.51 36.22 -22.25
C ARG A 44 -8.92 36.35 -22.83
N TYR A 45 -9.67 35.26 -22.96
CA TYR A 45 -11.05 35.30 -23.45
C TYR A 45 -11.97 36.11 -22.53
N LYS A 46 -11.78 36.03 -21.21
CA LYS A 46 -12.51 36.87 -20.25
C LYS A 46 -12.31 38.36 -20.55
N THR A 47 -11.05 38.78 -20.70
CA THR A 47 -10.69 40.16 -21.02
C THR A 47 -11.27 40.61 -22.37
N LEU A 48 -11.24 39.74 -23.38
CA LEU A 48 -11.84 40.03 -24.68
C LEU A 48 -13.37 40.11 -24.62
N MET A 49 -14.01 39.28 -23.79
CA MET A 49 -15.46 39.26 -23.61
C MET A 49 -15.94 40.53 -22.91
N ASP A 50 -15.21 40.99 -21.88
CA ASP A 50 -15.46 42.25 -21.18
C ASP A 50 -15.37 43.46 -22.15
N ARG A 51 -14.55 43.35 -23.20
CA ARG A 51 -14.42 44.33 -24.29
C ARG A 51 -15.39 44.06 -25.46
N GLN A 52 -16.30 43.10 -25.33
CA GLN A 52 -17.24 42.66 -26.36
C GLN A 52 -16.59 42.22 -27.69
N MET A 53 -15.34 41.74 -27.65
CA MET A 53 -14.56 41.32 -28.83
C MET A 53 -14.69 39.83 -29.17
N VAL A 54 -15.34 39.04 -28.31
CA VAL A 54 -15.59 37.60 -28.48
C VAL A 54 -17.01 37.26 -28.04
N SER A 55 -17.55 36.15 -28.53
CA SER A 55 -18.88 35.70 -28.13
C SER A 55 -18.84 35.01 -26.77
N ARG A 56 -19.99 34.99 -26.07
CA ARG A 56 -20.14 34.24 -24.81
C ARG A 56 -19.80 32.76 -24.98
N SER A 57 -20.20 32.15 -26.08
CA SER A 57 -19.87 30.75 -26.39
C SER A 57 -18.36 30.49 -26.48
N GLN A 58 -17.59 31.42 -27.04
CA GLN A 58 -16.13 31.31 -27.09
C GLN A 58 -15.50 31.35 -25.70
N TYR A 59 -15.95 32.26 -24.83
CA TYR A 59 -15.51 32.30 -23.44
C TYR A 59 -15.91 31.03 -22.68
N ASP A 60 -17.17 30.59 -22.81
CA ASP A 60 -17.68 29.40 -22.13
C ASP A 60 -16.88 28.14 -22.53
N ASN A 61 -16.46 28.03 -23.80
CA ASN A 61 -15.57 26.96 -24.25
C ASN A 61 -14.19 27.01 -23.55
N ALA A 62 -13.58 28.20 -23.45
CA ALA A 62 -12.30 28.36 -22.75
C ALA A 62 -12.43 28.07 -21.24
N GLU A 63 -13.53 28.48 -20.62
CA GLU A 63 -13.87 28.17 -19.23
C GLU A 63 -14.02 26.66 -19.01
N ASN A 64 -14.71 25.96 -19.91
CA ASN A 64 -14.87 24.50 -19.83
C ASN A 64 -13.52 23.77 -19.97
N LEU A 65 -12.64 24.23 -20.87
CA LEU A 65 -11.28 23.68 -21.00
C LEU A 65 -10.46 23.91 -19.73
N PHE A 66 -10.56 25.09 -19.12
CA PHE A 66 -9.91 25.40 -17.85
C PHE A 66 -10.38 24.45 -16.73
N ARG A 67 -11.70 24.29 -16.56
CA ARG A 67 -12.28 23.39 -15.55
C ARG A 67 -11.90 21.92 -15.79
N SER A 68 -11.85 21.49 -17.06
CA SER A 68 -11.37 20.17 -17.44
C SER A 68 -9.89 19.98 -17.07
N GLY A 69 -9.06 20.98 -17.33
CA GLY A 69 -7.65 21.00 -16.92
C GLY A 69 -7.46 20.90 -15.41
N GLU A 70 -8.28 21.61 -14.62
CA GLU A 70 -8.24 21.52 -13.15
C GLU A 70 -8.60 20.12 -12.65
N ALA A 71 -9.66 19.52 -13.22
CA ALA A 71 -10.06 18.16 -12.90
C ALA A 71 -8.97 17.15 -13.26
N ARG A 72 -8.33 17.30 -14.42
CA ARG A 72 -7.25 16.43 -14.87
C ARG A 72 -6.02 16.53 -13.97
N LEU A 73 -5.63 17.74 -13.55
CA LEU A 73 -4.55 17.93 -12.58
C LEU A 73 -4.86 17.24 -11.24
N LYS A 74 -6.09 17.41 -10.74
CA LYS A 74 -6.53 16.76 -9.49
C LYS A 74 -6.45 15.24 -9.60
N GLN A 75 -6.90 14.67 -10.72
CA GLN A 75 -6.79 13.23 -10.99
C GLN A 75 -5.33 12.77 -10.95
N ILE A 76 -4.45 13.42 -11.70
CA ILE A 76 -3.03 13.02 -11.79
C ILE A 76 -2.31 13.17 -10.45
N LYS A 77 -2.65 14.20 -9.65
CA LYS A 77 -2.14 14.32 -8.28
C LYS A 77 -2.60 13.17 -7.38
N ALA A 78 -3.84 12.71 -7.53
CA ALA A 78 -4.32 11.54 -6.79
C ALA A 78 -3.58 10.27 -7.21
N GLU A 79 -3.36 10.07 -8.52
CA GLU A 79 -2.57 8.95 -9.05
C GLU A 79 -1.12 8.98 -8.52
N PHE A 80 -0.47 10.14 -8.49
CA PHE A 80 0.85 10.33 -7.89
C PHE A 80 0.90 9.97 -6.39
N ASN A 81 -0.12 10.35 -5.63
CA ASN A 81 -0.22 10.00 -4.22
C ASN A 81 -0.38 8.48 -4.02
N VAL A 82 -1.16 7.80 -4.88
CA VAL A 82 -1.28 6.34 -4.86
C VAL A 82 0.07 5.68 -5.15
N SER A 83 0.78 6.13 -6.20
CA SER A 83 2.12 5.62 -6.51
C SER A 83 3.13 5.87 -5.39
N THR A 84 3.07 7.04 -4.74
CA THR A 84 3.93 7.35 -3.58
C THR A 84 3.64 6.43 -2.40
N ASN A 85 2.37 6.12 -2.13
CA ASN A 85 2.00 5.17 -1.09
C ASN A 85 2.44 3.75 -1.44
N GLN A 86 2.30 3.31 -2.69
CA GLN A 86 2.79 2.00 -3.12
C GLN A 86 4.31 1.89 -2.95
N ALA A 87 5.04 2.97 -3.22
CA ALA A 87 6.48 3.05 -3.00
C ALA A 87 6.86 2.92 -1.51
N SER A 88 6.04 3.42 -0.57
CA SER A 88 6.33 3.27 0.87
C SER A 88 6.09 1.85 1.39
N TYR A 89 5.15 1.11 0.79
CA TYR A 89 4.92 -0.31 1.08
C TYR A 89 5.91 -1.26 0.40
N ALA A 90 6.77 -0.75 -0.48
CA ALA A 90 7.84 -1.53 -1.11
C ALA A 90 8.89 -2.04 -0.10
N VAL A 91 8.90 -1.52 1.13
CA VAL A 91 9.67 -2.06 2.26
C VAL A 91 8.73 -2.82 3.17
N LEU A 92 8.74 -4.14 3.07
CA LEU A 92 7.98 -5.02 3.96
C LEU A 92 8.68 -5.01 5.33
N ARG A 93 8.02 -4.53 6.39
CA ARG A 93 8.58 -4.48 7.74
C ARG A 93 7.85 -5.43 8.68
N ALA A 94 8.55 -5.93 9.69
CA ALA A 94 7.93 -6.75 10.73
C ALA A 94 7.00 -5.87 11.60
N PRO A 95 5.70 -6.19 11.72
CA PRO A 95 4.76 -5.37 12.51
C PRO A 95 5.00 -5.47 14.02
N GLN A 96 5.63 -6.55 14.50
CA GLN A 96 5.94 -6.77 15.91
C GLN A 96 7.14 -7.72 16.08
N ASP A 97 7.67 -7.80 17.30
CA ASP A 97 8.72 -8.74 17.65
C ASP A 97 8.21 -10.19 17.48
N GLY A 98 9.01 -11.04 16.85
CA GLY A 98 8.61 -12.43 16.65
C GLY A 98 9.70 -13.30 16.05
N VAL A 99 9.35 -14.56 15.81
CA VAL A 99 10.19 -15.52 15.10
C VAL A 99 9.57 -15.78 13.73
N VAL A 100 10.36 -15.66 12.66
CA VAL A 100 9.92 -16.03 11.32
C VAL A 100 9.67 -17.54 11.30
N ALA A 101 8.40 -17.94 11.28
CA ALA A 101 7.95 -19.32 11.37
C ALA A 101 8.03 -20.05 10.03
N LYS A 102 7.70 -19.34 8.95
CA LYS A 102 7.89 -19.80 7.57
C LYS A 102 8.30 -18.63 6.68
N ARG A 103 9.34 -18.86 5.88
CA ARG A 103 9.74 -17.98 4.77
C ARG A 103 9.20 -18.61 3.49
N ALA A 104 8.22 -17.98 2.86
CA ALA A 104 7.56 -18.50 1.66
C ALA A 104 8.20 -17.99 0.36
N VAL A 105 9.22 -17.13 0.46
CA VAL A 105 9.83 -16.40 -0.66
C VAL A 105 11.35 -16.39 -0.50
N GLU A 106 12.08 -16.65 -1.58
CA GLU A 106 13.54 -16.62 -1.59
C GLU A 106 14.10 -15.21 -1.85
N VAL A 107 15.34 -14.96 -1.41
CA VAL A 107 16.04 -13.70 -1.67
C VAL A 107 16.19 -13.55 -3.19
N GLY A 108 15.66 -12.46 -3.77
CA GLY A 108 15.68 -12.20 -5.21
C GLY A 108 14.40 -12.55 -5.97
N GLN A 109 13.37 -13.07 -5.29
CA GLN A 109 12.07 -13.35 -5.90
C GLN A 109 11.16 -12.10 -5.85
N VAL A 110 10.60 -11.73 -7.01
CA VAL A 110 9.62 -10.63 -7.11
C VAL A 110 8.31 -11.06 -6.44
N VAL A 111 7.86 -10.28 -5.45
CA VAL A 111 6.60 -10.52 -4.73
C VAL A 111 5.55 -9.51 -5.14
N ALA A 112 4.40 -10.00 -5.58
CA ALA A 112 3.24 -9.17 -5.91
C ALA A 112 2.52 -8.72 -4.63
N ALA A 113 1.87 -7.55 -4.69
CA ALA A 113 1.02 -7.07 -3.60
C ALA A 113 -0.07 -8.10 -3.25
N GLY A 114 -0.18 -8.44 -1.97
CA GLY A 114 -1.16 -9.41 -1.47
C GLY A 114 -0.67 -10.87 -1.38
N GLN A 115 0.54 -11.20 -1.82
CA GLN A 115 1.14 -12.51 -1.52
C GLN A 115 1.71 -12.54 -0.10
N THR A 116 1.41 -13.61 0.65
CA THR A 116 2.01 -13.86 1.96
C THR A 116 3.50 -14.20 1.78
N VAL A 117 4.37 -13.25 2.09
CA VAL A 117 5.84 -13.40 1.94
C VAL A 117 6.47 -14.08 3.16
N PHE A 118 5.97 -13.76 4.35
CA PHE A 118 6.44 -14.30 5.62
C PHE A 118 5.27 -14.64 6.54
N THR A 119 5.39 -15.74 7.28
CA THR A 119 4.54 -16.04 8.42
C THR A 119 5.33 -15.78 9.68
N LEU A 120 4.90 -14.81 10.49
CA LEU A 120 5.53 -14.46 11.75
C LEU A 120 4.81 -15.17 12.90
N ALA A 121 5.53 -15.97 13.68
CA ALA A 121 5.06 -16.40 14.99
C ALA A 121 5.42 -15.30 15.99
N THR A 122 4.42 -14.74 16.65
CA THR A 122 4.63 -13.73 17.70
C THR A 122 5.04 -14.44 18.98
N ASP A 123 5.98 -13.87 19.73
CA ASP A 123 6.32 -14.36 21.08
C ASP A 123 5.17 -13.93 22.02
N GLY A 124 4.06 -14.68 21.99
CA GLY A 124 2.86 -14.51 22.81
C GLY A 124 2.41 -15.83 23.43
N GLU A 125 1.24 -15.84 24.09
CA GLU A 125 0.69 -17.04 24.74
C GLU A 125 0.69 -18.24 23.76
N ARG A 126 1.28 -19.36 24.19
CA ARG A 126 1.35 -20.58 23.38
C ARG A 126 0.01 -21.27 23.43
N GLU A 127 -0.76 -21.17 22.34
CA GLU A 127 -1.98 -21.95 22.19
C GLU A 127 -1.64 -23.37 21.72
N VAL A 128 -2.14 -24.38 22.45
CA VAL A 128 -2.03 -25.79 22.08
C VAL A 128 -3.41 -26.28 21.62
N LEU A 129 -3.55 -26.60 20.34
CA LEU A 129 -4.77 -27.16 19.78
C LEU A 129 -4.71 -28.68 19.85
N ILE A 130 -5.56 -29.30 20.68
CA ILE A 130 -5.63 -30.75 20.86
C ILE A 130 -6.94 -31.26 20.26
N SER A 131 -6.86 -32.12 19.26
CA SER A 131 -8.02 -32.80 18.70
C SER A 131 -8.39 -34.01 19.56
N LEU A 132 -9.55 -33.96 20.23
CA LEU A 132 -10.05 -35.07 21.05
C LEU A 132 -11.01 -35.97 20.24
N PRO A 133 -10.85 -37.30 20.28
CA PRO A 133 -11.85 -38.22 19.73
C PRO A 133 -13.20 -38.05 20.43
N GLU A 134 -14.29 -38.10 19.68
CA GLU A 134 -15.66 -37.85 20.16
C GLU A 134 -16.07 -38.75 21.35
N GLN A 135 -15.62 -40.00 21.34
CA GLN A 135 -15.78 -40.99 22.42
C GLN A 135 -15.10 -40.61 23.77
N SER A 136 -14.18 -39.65 23.74
CA SER A 136 -13.42 -39.18 24.91
C SER A 136 -13.91 -37.83 25.45
N PHE A 137 -14.83 -37.15 24.74
CA PHE A 137 -15.28 -35.79 25.04
C PHE A 137 -15.88 -35.65 26.46
N GLY A 138 -16.65 -36.64 26.92
CA GLY A 138 -17.31 -36.63 28.23
C GLY A 138 -16.36 -36.66 29.44
N ARG A 139 -15.05 -36.86 29.24
CA ARG A 139 -14.05 -36.95 30.33
C ARG A 139 -13.26 -35.65 30.55
N PHE A 140 -13.46 -34.63 29.72
CA PHE A 140 -12.73 -33.36 29.81
C PHE A 140 -13.67 -32.20 30.20
N LYS A 141 -13.19 -31.30 31.07
CA LYS A 141 -13.91 -30.08 31.47
C LYS A 141 -13.03 -28.85 31.30
N VAL A 142 -13.63 -27.73 30.94
CA VAL A 142 -12.93 -26.43 30.85
C VAL A 142 -12.37 -26.07 32.23
N GLY A 143 -11.07 -25.76 32.30
CA GLY A 143 -10.35 -25.46 33.54
C GLY A 143 -9.63 -26.66 34.18
N GLN A 144 -9.67 -27.84 33.57
CA GLN A 144 -8.91 -29.00 34.04
C GLN A 144 -7.40 -28.80 33.78
N PRO A 145 -6.53 -28.97 34.78
CA PRO A 145 -5.09 -28.90 34.56
C PRO A 145 -4.65 -30.07 33.68
N VAL A 146 -3.97 -29.75 32.58
CA VAL A 146 -3.41 -30.71 31.64
C VAL A 146 -1.91 -30.50 31.53
N SER A 147 -1.14 -31.58 31.53
CA SER A 147 0.29 -31.55 31.25
C SER A 147 0.51 -31.97 29.80
N VAL A 148 1.21 -31.13 29.03
CA VAL A 148 1.54 -31.38 27.62
C VAL A 148 3.05 -31.55 27.51
N GLU A 149 3.50 -32.68 26.97
CA GLU A 149 4.92 -32.94 26.74
C GLU A 149 5.18 -32.97 25.23
N LEU A 150 6.21 -32.26 24.76
CA LEU A 150 6.65 -32.34 23.36
C LEU A 150 7.43 -33.64 23.15
N TRP A 151 6.96 -34.49 22.24
CA TRP A 151 7.60 -35.75 21.88
C TRP A 151 9.08 -35.61 21.45
N THR A 152 9.47 -34.43 20.96
CA THR A 152 10.83 -34.13 20.51
C THR A 152 11.80 -33.74 21.63
N GLN A 153 11.34 -33.59 22.87
CA GLN A 153 12.16 -33.37 24.07
C GLN A 153 11.50 -34.04 25.28
N PRO A 154 11.75 -35.35 25.52
CA PRO A 154 11.33 -35.97 26.76
C PRO A 154 12.04 -35.27 27.93
N ASP A 155 11.30 -34.92 28.99
CA ASP A 155 11.73 -34.24 30.23
C ASP A 155 11.73 -32.69 30.32
N GLN A 156 11.12 -31.95 29.37
CA GLN A 156 10.74 -30.53 29.64
C GLN A 156 9.23 -30.40 29.82
N ARG A 157 8.81 -30.35 31.09
CA ARG A 157 7.43 -30.11 31.54
C ARG A 157 7.05 -28.63 31.48
#